data_AF-A0A931RBT4-F1
#
_entry.id   AF-A0A931RBT4-F1
#
_cell.length_a   1.000
_cell.length_b   1.000
_cell.length_c   1.000
_cell.angle_alpha   90.00
_cell.angle_beta   90.00
_cell.angle_gamma   90.00
#
_symmetry.space_group_name_H-M   'P 1'
#
loop_
_entity.id
_entity.type
_entity.pdbx_description
1 polymer ?
#
loop_
_entity_poly.entity_id
_entity_poly.type
_entity_poly.pdbx_seq_one_letter_code
_entity_poly.pdbx_strand_id
1 'polypeptide(L)'
;MSLRQQKNGKQIPWTLAELKTGLEHFYEQQKRYPTATEVDAYAYLPSARSIERRFGGLVALRKQLGLGIEHDFRTGTHSTNRAHLINKRAHRVEQTVYERLVRRFGKEMVHREYFFTDDHRTRADFFVYDEQRGFCVDVFYPNSLRNLAGCLNIKIKKYIGTKSLLLYPVIFLQMNESIQQKEIDTLVSHKAKKLQTGQYVMEWGTFEVFCRGRDPLKVLRA
;
A
#
# COMPACT_ATOMS: atom_id res chain seq x y z
N MET A 1 27.35 -0.31 27.60
CA MET A 1 28.11 -0.51 26.33
C MET A 1 27.88 0.70 25.44
N SER A 2 28.83 1.05 24.57
CA SER A 2 28.67 2.18 23.65
C SER A 2 27.71 1.85 22.51
N LEU A 3 26.95 2.86 22.07
CA LEU A 3 25.98 2.73 20.99
C LEU A 3 26.72 2.68 19.64
N ARG A 4 26.73 1.51 18.99
CA ARG A 4 27.37 1.34 17.69
C ARG A 4 26.54 2.02 16.59
N GLN A 5 27.19 2.74 15.69
CA GLN A 5 26.55 3.33 14.50
C GLN A 5 26.75 2.47 13.25
N GLN A 6 25.70 2.40 12.44
CA GLN A 6 25.73 1.82 11.11
C GLN A 6 26.57 2.69 10.15
N LYS A 7 27.35 2.04 9.29
CA LYS A 7 28.13 2.67 8.21
C LYS A 7 28.06 1.79 6.97
N ASN A 8 28.22 2.39 5.80
CA ASN A 8 28.25 1.66 4.53
C ASN A 8 29.59 0.90 4.35
N GLY A 9 29.56 -0.28 3.72
CA GLY A 9 30.76 -1.06 3.36
C GLY A 9 31.00 -2.33 4.19
N LYS A 10 32.21 -2.91 4.08
CA LYS A 10 32.63 -4.16 4.74
C LYS A 10 32.76 -4.00 6.26
N GLN A 11 31.62 -3.94 6.95
CA GLN A 11 31.59 -3.87 8.40
C GLN A 11 31.87 -5.21 9.06
N ILE A 12 32.49 -5.15 10.24
CA ILE A 12 32.54 -6.29 11.16
C ILE A 12 31.09 -6.69 11.49
N PRO A 13 30.74 -7.99 11.44
CA PRO A 13 29.38 -8.40 11.73
C PRO A 13 28.94 -8.00 13.16
N TRP A 14 27.71 -7.50 13.30
CA TRP A 14 27.16 -7.03 14.59
C TRP A 14 27.04 -8.17 15.62
N THR A 15 27.41 -7.92 16.86
CA THR A 15 27.27 -8.90 17.95
C THR A 15 25.87 -8.83 18.57
N LEU A 16 25.51 -9.89 19.28
CA LEU A 16 24.22 -9.98 19.98
C LEU A 16 24.08 -8.91 21.08
N ALA A 17 25.19 -8.55 21.74
CA ALA A 17 25.21 -7.49 22.76
C ALA A 17 25.06 -6.08 22.16
N GLU A 18 25.70 -5.81 21.01
CA GLU A 18 25.52 -4.55 20.28
C GLU A 18 24.07 -4.39 19.80
N LEU A 19 23.48 -5.47 19.27
CA LEU A 19 22.07 -5.49 18.86
C LEU A 19 21.12 -5.25 20.03
N LYS A 20 21.39 -5.88 21.18
CA LYS A 20 20.63 -5.66 22.41
C LYS A 20 20.65 -4.19 22.80
N THR A 21 21.84 -3.59 22.86
CA THR A 21 22.02 -2.18 23.23
C THR A 21 21.28 -1.25 22.27
N GLY A 22 21.37 -1.49 20.95
CA GLY A 22 20.65 -0.69 19.96
C GLY A 22 19.12 -0.83 20.03
N LEU A 23 18.63 -2.04 20.30
CA LEU A 23 17.19 -2.31 20.48
C LEU A 23 16.64 -1.69 21.77
N GLU A 24 17.40 -1.73 22.86
CA GLU A 24 17.06 -1.11 24.15
C GLU A 24 17.00 0.42 24.00
N HIS A 25 17.99 1.02 23.33
CA HIS A 25 17.99 2.45 23.07
C HIS A 25 16.79 2.89 22.21
N PHE A 26 16.39 2.09 21.21
CA PHE A 26 15.14 2.35 20.47
C PHE A 26 13.91 2.24 21.38
N TYR A 27 13.88 1.22 22.26
CA TYR A 27 12.78 0.99 23.18
C TYR A 27 12.63 2.12 24.20
N GLU A 28 13.73 2.67 24.71
CA GLU A 28 13.70 3.80 25.64
C GLU A 28 13.00 5.02 25.03
N GLN A 29 13.26 5.27 23.75
CA GLN A 29 12.72 6.40 22.99
C GLN A 29 11.27 6.19 22.57
N GLN A 30 10.94 4.99 22.09
CA GLN A 30 9.65 4.71 21.41
C GLN A 30 8.68 3.87 22.25
N LYS A 31 9.12 3.39 23.42
CA LYS A 31 8.41 2.47 24.32
C LYS A 31 7.91 1.18 23.64
N ARG A 32 8.54 0.80 22.53
CA ARG A 32 8.30 -0.45 21.77
C ARG A 32 9.54 -0.82 20.97
N TYR A 33 9.62 -2.06 20.50
CA TYR A 33 10.69 -2.50 19.60
C TYR A 33 10.44 -2.06 18.13
N PRO A 34 11.51 -1.87 17.33
CA PRO A 34 11.39 -1.38 15.96
C PRO A 34 10.89 -2.44 14.98
N THR A 35 10.07 -2.05 14.02
CA THR A 35 9.71 -2.87 12.84
C THR A 35 10.90 -2.99 11.87
N ALA A 36 10.83 -3.91 10.89
CA ALA A 36 11.91 -4.09 9.91
C ALA A 36 12.28 -2.80 9.17
N THR A 37 11.29 -1.99 8.79
CA THR A 37 11.54 -0.71 8.11
C THR A 37 12.20 0.31 9.02
N GLU A 38 11.83 0.34 10.30
CA GLU A 38 12.43 1.25 11.28
C GLU A 38 13.86 0.83 11.59
N VAL A 39 14.14 -0.47 11.65
CA VAL A 39 15.50 -1.00 11.74
C VAL A 39 16.36 -0.52 10.57
N ASP A 40 15.85 -0.60 9.34
CA ASP A 40 16.57 -0.12 8.15
C ASP A 40 16.81 1.40 8.17
N ALA A 41 15.96 2.17 8.86
CA ALA A 41 16.08 3.62 8.99
C ALA A 41 16.83 4.07 10.25
N TYR A 42 17.19 3.16 11.16
CA TYR A 42 17.74 3.51 12.46
C TYR A 42 19.27 3.42 12.48
N ALA A 43 19.92 4.54 12.75
CA ALA A 43 21.38 4.66 12.70
C ALA A 43 22.14 3.72 13.64
N TYR A 44 21.50 3.18 14.68
CA TYR A 44 22.13 2.36 15.71
C TYR A 44 21.78 0.87 15.61
N LEU A 45 21.24 0.45 14.46
CA LEU A 45 20.99 -0.96 14.15
C LEU A 45 21.53 -1.27 12.74
N PRO A 46 21.92 -2.52 12.46
CA PRO A 46 22.19 -2.94 11.11
C PRO A 46 20.88 -3.08 10.31
N SER A 47 20.99 -3.21 8.99
CA SER A 47 19.81 -3.48 8.16
C SER A 47 19.07 -4.74 8.59
N ALA A 48 17.75 -4.73 8.43
CA ALA A 48 16.88 -5.86 8.75
C ALA A 48 17.31 -7.14 8.01
N ARG A 49 17.81 -7.01 6.78
CA ARG A 49 18.35 -8.13 6.00
C ARG A 49 19.63 -8.73 6.61
N SER A 50 20.46 -7.91 7.24
CA SER A 50 21.66 -8.37 7.94
C SER A 50 21.28 -9.16 9.20
N ILE A 51 20.25 -8.70 9.90
CA ILE A 51 19.68 -9.42 11.04
C ILE A 51 19.06 -10.74 10.59
N GLU A 52 18.31 -10.73 9.49
CA GLU A 52 17.68 -11.92 8.91
C GLU A 52 18.70 -13.01 8.59
N ARG A 53 19.76 -12.67 7.87
CA ARG A 53 20.79 -13.63 7.45
C ARG A 53 21.54 -14.28 8.60
N ARG A 54 21.75 -13.57 9.72
CA ARG A 54 22.60 -14.04 10.82
C ARG A 54 21.83 -14.57 12.02
N PHE A 55 20.63 -14.05 12.26
CA PHE A 55 19.85 -14.32 13.46
C PHE A 55 18.43 -14.84 13.14
N GLY A 56 18.12 -15.14 11.86
CA GLY A 56 16.81 -15.67 11.47
C GLY A 56 15.69 -14.63 11.48
N GLY A 57 16.03 -13.35 11.58
CA GLY A 57 15.09 -12.22 11.52
C GLY A 57 14.78 -11.59 12.87
N LEU A 58 14.01 -10.50 12.86
CA LEU A 58 13.74 -9.73 14.08
C LEU A 58 12.97 -10.50 15.14
N VAL A 59 12.05 -11.37 14.74
CA VAL A 59 11.26 -12.18 15.68
C VAL A 59 12.18 -13.17 16.40
N ALA A 60 13.04 -13.88 15.65
CA ALA A 60 13.99 -14.82 16.21
C ALA A 60 15.02 -14.12 17.11
N LEU A 61 15.55 -12.97 16.68
CA LEU A 61 16.47 -12.16 17.47
C LEU A 61 15.85 -11.72 18.81
N ARG A 62 14.60 -11.24 18.82
CA ARG A 62 13.92 -10.81 20.05
C ARG A 62 13.70 -11.98 21.01
N LYS A 63 13.30 -13.15 20.49
CA LYS A 63 13.17 -14.38 21.28
C LYS A 63 14.51 -14.77 21.89
N GLN A 64 15.59 -14.75 21.09
CA GLN A 64 16.93 -15.09 21.55
C GLN A 64 17.45 -14.13 22.64
N LEU A 65 17.06 -12.86 22.57
CA LEU A 65 17.41 -11.84 23.56
C LEU A 65 16.49 -11.77 24.77
N GLY A 66 15.41 -12.57 24.82
CA GLY A 66 14.41 -12.51 25.89
C GLY A 66 13.66 -11.17 25.96
N LEU A 67 13.56 -10.45 24.84
CA LEU A 67 13.02 -9.09 24.80
C LEU A 67 11.49 -9.11 24.65
N GLY A 68 10.80 -8.89 25.78
CA GLY A 68 9.37 -8.61 25.87
C GLY A 68 8.44 -9.79 25.56
N ILE A 69 7.12 -9.55 25.63
CA ILE A 69 6.07 -10.54 25.36
C ILE A 69 5.67 -10.52 23.88
N GLU A 70 5.83 -9.36 23.22
CA GLU A 70 5.47 -9.15 21.81
C GLU A 70 6.66 -9.30 20.86
N HIS A 71 7.00 -10.55 20.57
CA HIS A 71 8.09 -10.86 19.64
C HIS A 71 7.71 -10.63 18.17
N ASP A 72 6.42 -10.68 17.84
CA ASP A 72 5.92 -10.60 16.47
C ASP A 72 4.79 -9.58 16.31
N PHE A 73 5.07 -8.49 15.58
CA PHE A 73 4.08 -7.45 15.25
C PHE A 73 3.14 -7.83 14.09
N ARG A 74 3.22 -9.07 13.60
CA ARG A 74 2.31 -9.63 12.58
C ARG A 74 1.13 -10.37 13.19
N THR A 75 1.21 -10.76 14.46
CA THR A 75 0.20 -11.55 15.17
C THR A 75 -0.34 -10.80 16.39
N GLY A 76 -1.51 -11.20 16.89
CA GLY A 76 -2.11 -10.64 18.12
C GLY A 76 -2.72 -9.23 18.00
N THR A 77 -2.92 -8.60 19.15
CA THR A 77 -3.69 -7.36 19.36
C THR A 77 -3.19 -6.19 18.53
N HIS A 78 -1.87 -6.07 18.32
CA HIS A 78 -1.28 -5.05 17.45
C HIS A 78 -1.67 -5.21 15.98
N SER A 79 -1.78 -6.45 15.48
CA SER A 79 -2.21 -6.71 14.11
C SER A 79 -3.69 -6.41 13.93
N THR A 80 -4.52 -6.80 14.90
CA THR A 80 -5.97 -6.54 14.92
C THR A 80 -6.27 -5.04 14.98
N ASN A 81 -5.66 -4.29 15.89
CA ASN A 81 -5.85 -2.84 16.01
C ASN A 81 -5.42 -2.10 14.75
N ARG A 82 -4.28 -2.50 14.15
CA ARG A 82 -3.82 -1.94 12.87
C ARG A 82 -4.82 -2.22 11.74
N ALA A 83 -5.34 -3.44 11.65
CA ALA A 83 -6.34 -3.80 10.65
C ALA A 83 -7.63 -3.00 10.81
N HIS A 84 -8.14 -2.84 12.03
CA HIS A 84 -9.33 -2.01 12.30
C HIS A 84 -9.13 -0.55 11.90
N LEU A 85 -7.98 0.05 12.24
CA LEU A 85 -7.67 1.43 11.86
C LEU A 85 -7.56 1.60 10.35
N ILE A 86 -6.93 0.65 9.65
CA ILE A 86 -6.82 0.65 8.19
C ILE A 86 -8.21 0.53 7.56
N ASN A 87 -9.06 -0.39 8.03
CA ASN A 87 -10.41 -0.58 7.49
C ASN A 87 -11.29 0.65 7.69
N LYS A 88 -11.25 1.26 8.88
CA LYS A 88 -12.00 2.49 9.15
C LYS A 88 -11.56 3.65 8.25
N ARG A 89 -10.25 3.75 7.99
CA ARG A 89 -9.70 4.76 7.07
C ARG A 89 -10.07 4.46 5.62
N ALA A 90 -9.95 3.21 5.19
CA ALA A 90 -10.30 2.77 3.85
C ALA A 90 -11.77 3.09 3.53
N HIS A 91 -12.69 2.78 4.44
CA HIS A 91 -14.11 3.11 4.23
C HIS A 91 -14.38 4.61 4.12
N ARG A 92 -13.72 5.45 4.93
CA ARG A 92 -13.87 6.90 4.81
C ARG A 92 -13.37 7.41 3.45
N VAL A 93 -12.25 6.87 3.00
CA VAL A 93 -11.63 7.24 1.73
C VAL A 93 -12.49 6.80 0.56
N GLU A 94 -12.97 5.55 0.57
CA GLU A 94 -13.91 5.04 -0.44
C GLU A 94 -15.17 5.89 -0.48
N GLN A 95 -15.70 6.32 0.67
CA GLN A 95 -16.87 7.19 0.73
C GLN A 95 -16.60 8.55 0.05
N THR A 96 -15.44 9.17 0.29
CA THR A 96 -15.05 10.41 -0.39
C THR A 96 -14.98 10.24 -1.91
N VAL A 97 -14.40 9.13 -2.38
CA VAL A 97 -14.33 8.82 -3.81
C VAL A 97 -15.73 8.59 -4.37
N TYR A 98 -16.58 7.83 -3.67
CA TYR A 98 -17.96 7.55 -4.08
C TYR A 98 -18.77 8.83 -4.23
N GLU A 99 -18.77 9.70 -3.22
CA GLU A 99 -19.49 10.98 -3.25
C GLU A 99 -19.04 11.86 -4.42
N ARG A 100 -17.73 11.89 -4.69
CA ARG A 100 -17.19 12.62 -5.83
C ARG A 100 -17.68 12.05 -7.16
N LEU A 101 -17.64 10.73 -7.32
CA LEU A 101 -18.10 10.05 -8.53
C LEU A 101 -19.60 10.27 -8.74
N VAL A 102 -20.42 10.09 -7.71
CA VAL A 102 -21.87 10.31 -7.77
C VAL A 102 -22.19 11.75 -8.14
N ARG A 103 -21.49 12.72 -7.55
CA ARG A 103 -21.68 14.15 -7.89
C ARG A 103 -21.35 14.43 -9.36
N ARG A 104 -20.40 13.72 -9.96
CA ARG A 104 -19.97 13.93 -11.34
C ARG A 104 -20.84 13.20 -12.36
N PHE A 105 -21.17 11.93 -12.09
CA PHE A 105 -21.75 10.99 -13.05
C PHE A 105 -23.20 10.62 -12.76
N GLY A 106 -23.71 10.93 -11.56
CA GLY A 106 -25.02 10.47 -11.09
C GLY A 106 -24.91 9.16 -10.31
N LYS A 107 -25.84 8.93 -9.39
CA LYS A 107 -25.79 7.77 -8.48
C LYS A 107 -26.01 6.47 -9.23
N GLU A 108 -26.89 6.50 -10.21
CA GLU A 108 -27.29 5.40 -11.07
C GLU A 108 -26.15 4.92 -11.97
N MET A 109 -25.16 5.78 -12.22
CA MET A 109 -24.00 5.48 -13.07
C MET A 109 -22.80 4.97 -12.27
N VAL A 110 -22.86 4.94 -10.93
CA VAL A 110 -21.73 4.59 -10.06
C VAL A 110 -22.07 3.35 -9.25
N HIS A 111 -21.46 2.23 -9.64
CA HIS A 111 -21.65 0.92 -9.01
C HIS A 111 -20.49 0.63 -8.06
N ARG A 112 -20.82 0.15 -6.86
CA ARG A 112 -19.83 -0.31 -5.88
C ARG A 112 -19.56 -1.80 -6.10
N GLU A 113 -18.33 -2.23 -5.84
CA GLU A 113 -17.92 -3.65 -5.89
C GLU A 113 -18.22 -4.35 -7.22
N TYR A 114 -17.79 -3.77 -8.35
CA TYR A 114 -18.04 -4.35 -9.66
C TYR A 114 -17.22 -5.62 -9.89
N PHE A 115 -17.91 -6.73 -10.12
CA PHE A 115 -17.30 -8.02 -10.45
C PHE A 115 -17.04 -8.11 -11.94
N PHE A 116 -15.83 -8.49 -12.29
CA PHE A 116 -15.45 -8.66 -13.69
C PHE A 116 -15.67 -10.10 -14.20
N THR A 117 -15.88 -11.05 -13.29
CA THR A 117 -16.08 -12.47 -13.55
C THR A 117 -17.19 -13.00 -12.65
N ASP A 118 -17.97 -13.96 -13.14
CA ASP A 118 -19.08 -14.59 -12.39
C ASP A 118 -18.61 -15.39 -11.17
N ASP A 119 -17.31 -15.69 -11.07
CA ASP A 119 -16.73 -16.35 -9.89
C ASP A 119 -16.59 -15.42 -8.67
N HIS A 120 -16.94 -14.14 -8.81
CA HIS A 120 -16.86 -13.07 -7.81
C HIS A 120 -15.45 -12.86 -7.20
N ARG A 121 -14.40 -13.46 -7.75
CA ARG A 121 -13.04 -13.37 -7.18
C ARG A 121 -12.35 -12.08 -7.53
N THR A 122 -12.70 -11.49 -8.68
CA THR A 122 -12.10 -10.24 -9.17
C THR A 122 -13.12 -9.13 -9.21
N ARG A 123 -12.91 -8.13 -8.34
CA ARG A 123 -13.73 -6.93 -8.26
C ARG A 123 -12.89 -5.67 -8.18
N ALA A 124 -13.45 -4.59 -8.73
CA ALA A 124 -13.02 -3.22 -8.50
C ALA A 124 -13.88 -2.59 -7.40
N ASP A 125 -13.36 -1.58 -6.70
CA ASP A 125 -14.12 -0.89 -5.64
C ASP A 125 -15.29 -0.10 -6.24
N PHE A 126 -15.07 0.52 -7.41
CA PHE A 126 -16.12 1.17 -8.19
C PHE A 126 -16.05 0.84 -9.67
N PHE A 127 -17.22 0.86 -10.31
CA PHE A 127 -17.39 0.96 -11.74
C PHE A 127 -18.26 2.17 -12.06
N VAL A 128 -17.85 2.94 -13.06
CA VAL A 128 -18.52 4.18 -13.45
C VAL A 128 -18.90 4.06 -14.92
N TYR A 129 -20.18 4.22 -15.22
CA TYR A 129 -20.65 4.35 -16.60
C TYR A 129 -20.49 5.80 -17.09
N ASP A 130 -19.92 5.95 -18.28
CA ASP A 130 -19.72 7.23 -18.96
C ASP A 130 -20.00 7.06 -20.48
N GLU A 131 -19.98 8.16 -21.24
CA GLU A 131 -20.23 8.10 -22.70
C GLU A 131 -19.17 7.27 -23.46
N GLN A 132 -18.04 6.93 -22.82
CA GLN A 132 -16.97 6.10 -23.36
C GLN A 132 -17.05 4.64 -22.88
N ARG A 133 -18.24 4.16 -22.50
CA ARG A 133 -18.56 2.81 -22.00
C ARG A 133 -18.25 2.56 -20.53
N GLY A 134 -17.52 3.44 -19.87
CA GLY A 134 -17.19 3.37 -18.45
C GLY A 134 -15.76 2.99 -18.12
N PHE A 135 -15.45 3.02 -16.82
CA PHE A 135 -14.13 2.72 -16.25
C PHE A 135 -14.24 2.18 -14.81
N CYS A 136 -13.21 1.45 -14.39
CA CYS A 136 -13.10 0.89 -13.05
C CYS A 136 -12.17 1.75 -12.18
N VAL A 137 -12.46 1.81 -10.88
CA VAL A 137 -11.60 2.46 -9.88
C VAL A 137 -11.31 1.50 -8.75
N ASP A 138 -10.03 1.27 -8.48
CA ASP A 138 -9.51 0.56 -7.32
C ASP A 138 -8.81 1.58 -6.42
N VAL A 139 -9.32 1.77 -5.21
CA VAL A 139 -8.90 2.82 -4.28
C VAL A 139 -7.88 2.27 -3.29
N PHE A 140 -6.77 2.98 -3.16
CA PHE A 140 -5.69 2.67 -2.23
C PHE A 140 -5.48 3.85 -1.28
N TYR A 141 -5.19 3.53 -0.02
CA TYR A 141 -4.67 4.51 0.93
C TYR A 141 -3.34 4.03 1.50
N PRO A 142 -2.26 4.05 0.70
CA PRO A 142 -0.95 3.60 1.15
C PRO A 142 -0.33 4.65 2.08
N ASN A 143 0.29 4.21 3.16
CA ASN A 143 1.07 5.08 4.06
C ASN A 143 2.47 5.43 3.51
N SER A 144 2.92 4.81 2.42
CA SER A 144 4.21 5.11 1.77
C SER A 144 4.23 4.61 0.31
N LEU A 145 5.21 5.09 -0.48
CA LEU A 145 5.47 4.58 -1.84
C LEU A 145 5.75 3.08 -1.87
N ARG A 146 6.43 2.53 -0.86
CA ARG A 146 6.69 1.09 -0.75
C ARG A 146 5.38 0.31 -0.59
N ASN A 147 4.46 0.82 0.22
CA ASN A 147 3.15 0.20 0.41
C ASN A 147 2.30 0.29 -0.86
N LEU A 148 2.31 1.44 -1.55
CA LEU A 148 1.67 1.59 -2.87
C LEU A 148 2.22 0.56 -3.87
N ALA A 149 3.55 0.41 -3.95
CA ALA A 149 4.18 -0.56 -4.84
C ALA A 149 3.70 -2.00 -4.59
N GLY A 150 3.53 -2.37 -3.31
CA GLY A 150 2.99 -3.65 -2.88
C GLY A 150 1.54 -3.85 -3.32
N CYS A 151 0.67 -2.86 -3.05
CA CYS A 151 -0.73 -2.87 -3.50
C CYS A 151 -0.85 -3.05 -5.02
N LEU A 152 -0.07 -2.27 -5.78
CA LEU A 152 -0.03 -2.35 -7.25
C LEU A 152 0.42 -3.73 -7.73
N ASN A 153 1.46 -4.31 -7.14
CA ASN A 153 1.95 -5.63 -7.55
C ASN A 153 0.89 -6.73 -7.39
N ILE A 154 0.11 -6.68 -6.31
CA ILE A 154 -0.98 -7.63 -6.06
C ILE A 154 -2.06 -7.48 -7.13
N LYS A 155 -2.48 -6.24 -7.42
CA LYS A 155 -3.54 -5.96 -8.38
C LYS A 155 -3.10 -6.22 -9.83
N ILE A 156 -1.93 -5.75 -10.25
CA ILE A 156 -1.36 -6.06 -11.57
C ILE A 156 -1.30 -7.57 -11.78
N LYS A 157 -0.83 -8.35 -10.80
CA LYS A 157 -0.81 -9.82 -10.90
C LYS A 157 -2.21 -10.41 -11.11
N LYS A 158 -3.24 -9.84 -10.48
CA LYS A 158 -4.64 -10.27 -10.59
C LYS A 158 -5.19 -10.06 -12.01
N TYR A 159 -4.78 -9.00 -12.70
CA TYR A 159 -5.25 -8.68 -14.05
C TYR A 159 -4.44 -9.36 -15.18
N ILE A 160 -3.22 -9.84 -14.91
CA ILE A 160 -2.29 -10.40 -15.92
C ILE A 160 -2.82 -11.65 -16.66
N GLY A 161 -3.84 -12.35 -16.15
CA GLY A 161 -4.29 -13.64 -16.73
C GLY A 161 -5.58 -13.58 -17.53
N THR A 162 -6.27 -12.44 -17.60
CA THR A 162 -7.70 -12.47 -17.92
C THR A 162 -8.05 -11.36 -18.90
N LYS A 163 -7.97 -11.67 -20.21
CA LYS A 163 -8.26 -10.72 -21.30
C LYS A 163 -9.66 -10.09 -21.19
N SER A 164 -10.63 -10.79 -20.60
CA SER A 164 -11.98 -10.28 -20.37
C SER A 164 -12.07 -9.19 -19.28
N LEU A 165 -11.08 -9.05 -18.39
CA LEU A 165 -11.10 -8.04 -17.31
C LEU A 165 -10.68 -6.64 -17.78
N LEU A 166 -10.02 -6.54 -18.95
CA LEU A 166 -9.47 -5.28 -19.47
C LEU A 166 -10.39 -4.60 -20.51
N LEU A 167 -11.67 -4.96 -20.54
CA LEU A 167 -12.66 -4.31 -21.41
C LEU A 167 -12.83 -2.81 -21.09
N TYR A 168 -12.52 -2.43 -19.86
CA TYR A 168 -12.64 -1.07 -19.35
C TYR A 168 -11.30 -0.58 -18.80
N PRO A 169 -11.00 0.73 -18.92
CA PRO A 169 -9.88 1.33 -18.22
C PRO A 169 -9.95 1.05 -16.72
N VAL A 170 -8.81 0.71 -16.11
CA VAL A 170 -8.70 0.48 -14.66
C VAL A 170 -7.80 1.56 -14.06
N ILE A 171 -8.39 2.36 -13.17
CA ILE A 171 -7.69 3.40 -12.44
C ILE A 171 -7.32 2.87 -11.05
N PHE A 172 -6.03 2.76 -10.79
CA PHE A 172 -5.48 2.53 -9.46
C PHE A 172 -5.31 3.88 -8.76
N LEU A 173 -6.31 4.28 -7.99
CA LEU A 173 -6.38 5.58 -7.34
C LEU A 173 -5.71 5.54 -5.97
N GLN A 174 -4.62 6.28 -5.78
CA GLN A 174 -3.99 6.44 -4.47
C GLN A 174 -4.47 7.75 -3.82
N MET A 175 -4.87 7.68 -2.56
CA MET A 175 -5.55 8.77 -1.85
C MET A 175 -4.72 9.42 -0.73
N ASN A 176 -3.46 9.01 -0.55
CA ASN A 176 -2.56 9.66 0.39
C ASN A 176 -1.96 10.94 -0.23
N GLU A 177 -2.40 12.09 0.24
CA GLU A 177 -1.98 13.43 -0.24
C GLU A 177 -0.47 13.68 -0.14
N SER A 178 0.25 12.94 0.70
CA SER A 178 1.72 13.06 0.81
C SER A 178 2.47 12.38 -0.34
N ILE A 179 1.79 11.65 -1.22
CA ILE A 179 2.38 10.93 -2.36
C ILE A 179 1.92 11.62 -3.64
N GLN A 180 2.86 12.26 -4.34
CA GLN A 180 2.57 13.06 -5.52
C GLN A 180 2.63 12.26 -6.82
N GLN A 181 1.93 12.71 -7.86
CA GLN A 181 1.91 12.06 -9.18
C GLN A 181 3.32 11.82 -9.74
N LYS A 182 4.24 12.78 -9.58
CA LYS A 182 5.64 12.63 -10.03
C LYS A 182 6.35 11.43 -9.39
N GLU A 183 6.08 11.18 -8.10
CA GLU A 183 6.65 10.05 -7.39
C GLU A 183 6.02 8.73 -7.84
N ILE A 184 4.71 8.75 -8.13
CA ILE A 184 3.98 7.61 -8.71
C ILE A 184 4.54 7.25 -10.08
N ASP A 185 4.75 8.24 -10.96
CA ASP A 185 5.28 8.02 -12.30
C ASP A 185 6.69 7.42 -12.25
N THR A 186 7.53 7.94 -11.34
CA THR A 186 8.86 7.41 -11.06
C THR A 186 8.80 5.99 -10.51
N LEU A 187 7.85 5.69 -9.62
CA LEU A 187 7.64 4.35 -9.09
C LEU A 187 7.28 3.38 -10.23
N VAL A 188 6.29 3.74 -11.06
CA VAL A 188 5.76 2.92 -12.15
C VAL A 188 6.83 2.65 -13.22
N SER A 189 7.63 3.66 -13.58
CA SER A 189 8.69 3.51 -14.59
C SER A 189 9.75 2.48 -14.18
N HIS A 190 10.06 2.37 -12.89
CA HIS A 190 11.04 1.40 -12.36
C HIS A 190 10.46 0.02 -12.05
N LYS A 191 9.14 -0.21 -12.17
CA LYS A 191 8.57 -1.53 -11.89
C LYS A 191 9.05 -2.56 -12.92
N ALA A 192 9.42 -3.74 -12.44
CA ALA A 192 9.72 -4.91 -13.29
C ALA A 192 8.45 -5.41 -14.01
N LYS A 193 7.30 -5.45 -13.31
CA LYS A 193 6.00 -5.72 -13.90
C LYS A 193 5.35 -4.40 -14.28
N LYS A 194 5.21 -4.15 -15.59
CA LYS A 194 4.60 -2.94 -16.14
C LYS A 194 3.08 -2.99 -16.00
N LEU A 195 2.47 -1.81 -16.01
CA LEU A 195 1.04 -1.66 -16.21
C LEU A 195 0.69 -2.14 -17.63
N GLN A 196 -0.47 -2.77 -17.78
CA GLN A 196 -1.00 -3.15 -19.08
C GLN A 196 -1.72 -1.96 -19.73
N THR A 197 -1.94 -2.02 -21.04
CA THR A 197 -2.75 -1.03 -21.75
C THR A 197 -4.12 -0.89 -21.09
N GLY A 198 -4.55 0.35 -20.84
CA GLY A 198 -5.80 0.64 -20.13
C GLY A 198 -5.69 0.66 -18.61
N GLN A 199 -4.51 0.39 -18.02
CA GLN A 199 -4.27 0.54 -16.58
C GLN A 199 -3.51 1.83 -16.28
N TYR A 200 -3.97 2.55 -15.28
CA TYR A 200 -3.39 3.83 -14.87
C TYR A 200 -3.24 3.89 -13.37
N VAL A 201 -2.24 4.63 -12.87
CA VAL A 201 -2.09 4.93 -11.44
C VAL A 201 -2.14 6.44 -11.28
N MET A 202 -3.04 6.91 -10.43
CA MET A 202 -3.31 8.35 -10.28
C MET A 202 -3.32 8.74 -8.81
N GLU A 203 -2.78 9.92 -8.50
CA GLU A 203 -3.16 10.65 -7.30
C GLU A 203 -4.55 11.28 -7.47
N TRP A 204 -5.09 11.82 -6.37
CA TRP A 204 -6.41 12.46 -6.36
C TRP A 204 -6.58 13.59 -7.38
N GLY A 205 -5.64 14.54 -7.44
CA GLY A 205 -5.74 15.69 -8.35
C GLY A 205 -5.78 15.28 -9.83
N THR A 206 -4.90 14.36 -10.23
CA THR A 206 -4.90 13.78 -11.58
C THR A 206 -6.20 13.03 -11.88
N PHE A 207 -6.73 12.29 -10.91
CA PHE A 207 -8.00 11.60 -11.06
C PHE A 207 -9.19 12.55 -11.24
N GLU A 208 -9.19 13.70 -10.55
CA GLU A 208 -10.22 14.71 -10.74
C GLU A 208 -10.16 15.32 -12.14
N VAL A 209 -8.96 15.58 -12.68
CA VAL A 209 -8.78 16.02 -14.07
C VAL A 209 -9.32 14.97 -15.04
N PHE A 210 -8.98 13.69 -14.81
CA PHE A 210 -9.50 12.58 -15.60
C PHE A 210 -11.05 12.55 -15.60
N CYS A 211 -11.68 12.64 -14.43
CA CYS A 211 -13.14 12.61 -14.31
C CYS A 211 -13.81 13.84 -14.96
N ARG A 212 -13.16 15.00 -14.99
CA ARG A 212 -13.65 16.18 -15.72
C ARG A 212 -13.61 15.98 -17.22
N GLY A 213 -12.61 15.24 -17.74
CA GLY A 213 -12.49 14.89 -19.15
C GLY A 213 -13.37 13.73 -19.62
N ARG A 214 -14.20 13.16 -18.73
CA ARG A 214 -15.19 12.13 -19.07
C ARG A 214 -16.60 12.71 -18.99
N ASP A 215 -17.42 12.46 -20.01
CA ASP A 215 -18.81 12.93 -20.05
C ASP A 215 -19.77 11.89 -19.45
N PRO A 216 -20.70 12.30 -18.56
CA PRO A 216 -21.69 11.38 -18.00
C PRO A 216 -22.68 10.94 -19.07
N LEU A 217 -23.13 9.69 -18.98
CA LEU A 217 -24.24 9.24 -19.80
C LEU A 217 -25.50 10.04 -19.47
N LYS A 218 -26.12 10.58 -20.53
CA LYS A 218 -27.44 11.18 -20.42
C LYS A 218 -28.47 10.07 -20.45
N VAL A 219 -29.07 9.77 -19.30
CA VAL A 219 -30.27 8.92 -19.27
C VAL A 219 -31.41 9.76 -19.84
N LEU A 220 -31.91 9.38 -21.01
CA LEU A 220 -33.17 9.92 -21.52
C LEU A 220 -34.24 9.58 -20.49
N ARG A 221 -34.80 10.60 -19.83
CA ARG A 221 -35.99 10.40 -19.00
C ARG A 221 -37.12 10.03 -19.96
N ALA A 222 -37.59 8.79 -19.85
CA ALA A 222 -38.79 8.31 -20.51
C ALA A 222 -40.02 9.07 -19.99
#